data_AF-A0A0C9V6C8-F1
#
_entry.id   AF-A0A0C9V6C8-F1
#
_cell.length_a   1.000
_cell.length_b   1.000
_cell.length_c   1.000
_cell.angle_alpha   90.00
_cell.angle_beta   90.00
_cell.angle_gamma   90.00
#
_symmetry.space_group_name_H-M   'P 1'
#
loop_
_entity.id
_entity.type
_entity.pdbx_description
1 polymer ?
#
loop_
_entity_poly.entity_id
_entity_poly.type
_entity_poly.pdbx_seq_one_letter_code
_entity_poly.pdbx_strand_id
1 'polypeptide(L)'
;FKGMQLILQERGLLKESQLNAECKNFNCPGSNASCCCRRVLFNQPDFKEQKPAIIEFVEAHGHIAFFYPKFHCELNFIEQNWGHAKCQYRILPFTSKEAEMEKNV
;
A
#
# COMPACT_ATOMS: atom_id res chain seq x y z
N PHE A 1 6.14 -3.41 23.53
CA PHE A 1 6.19 -2.46 22.40
C PHE A 1 6.66 -1.12 22.92
N LYS A 2 7.60 -0.46 22.25
CA LYS A 2 8.10 0.86 22.69
C LYS A 2 7.09 1.94 22.30
N GLY A 3 6.75 2.85 23.21
CA GLY A 3 5.76 3.90 22.94
C GLY A 3 6.30 4.97 21.98
N MET A 4 5.42 5.59 21.17
CA MET A 4 5.80 6.65 20.22
C MET A 4 6.52 7.82 20.91
N GLN A 5 6.12 8.19 22.12
CA GLN A 5 6.79 9.22 22.92
C GLN A 5 8.27 8.88 23.18
N LEU A 6 8.57 7.65 23.62
CA LEU A 6 9.94 7.21 23.86
C LEU A 6 10.76 7.21 22.57
N ILE A 7 10.18 6.75 21.47
CA ILE A 7 10.85 6.76 20.15
C ILE A 7 11.20 8.20 19.73
N LEU A 8 10.31 9.16 19.96
CA LEU A 8 10.56 10.57 19.66
C LEU A 8 11.65 11.17 20.57
N GLN A 9 11.67 10.81 21.86
CA GLN A 9 12.72 11.25 22.78
C GLN A 9 14.10 10.77 22.35
N GLU A 10 14.21 9.51 21.94
CA GLU A 10 15.46 8.92 21.45
C GLU A 10 15.95 9.56 20.14
N ARG A 11 15.03 10.09 19.36
CA ARG A 11 15.32 10.88 18.15
C ARG A 11 15.66 12.35 18.44
N GLY A 12 15.70 12.76 19.71
CA GLY A 12 15.94 14.15 20.11
C GLY A 12 14.74 15.09 19.94
N LEU A 13 13.56 14.56 19.59
CA LEU A 13 12.33 15.31 19.37
C LEU A 13 11.56 15.49 20.68
N LEU A 14 12.21 16.15 21.65
CA LEU A 14 11.71 16.27 23.01
C LEU A 14 10.40 17.07 23.08
N LYS A 15 10.26 18.12 22.27
CA LYS A 15 9.05 18.95 22.24
C LYS A 15 7.87 18.16 21.69
N GLU A 16 8.09 17.45 20.60
CA GLU A 16 7.09 16.65 19.91
C GLU A 16 6.70 15.43 20.72
N SER A 17 7.61 14.89 21.55
CA SER A 17 7.32 13.78 22.45
C SER A 17 6.27 14.12 23.52
N GLN A 18 6.01 15.41 23.78
CA GLN A 18 4.99 15.87 24.73
C GLN A 18 3.62 16.04 24.08
N LEU A 19 3.49 15.81 22.78
CA LEU A 19 2.20 15.86 22.09
C LEU A 19 1.35 14.65 22.48
N ASN A 20 0.04 14.78 22.24
CA ASN A 20 -0.86 13.63 22.33
C ASN A 20 -0.37 12.51 21.40
N ALA A 21 -0.60 11.25 21.79
CA ALA A 21 -0.21 10.09 20.99
C ALA A 21 -0.80 10.17 19.56
N GLU A 22 -2.07 10.57 19.46
CA GLU A 22 -2.82 10.73 18.22
C GLU A 22 -3.84 11.88 18.31
N CYS A 23 -4.30 12.36 17.15
CA CYS A 23 -5.42 13.30 17.09
C CYS A 23 -6.75 12.54 17.17
N LYS A 24 -7.80 13.19 17.68
CA LYS A 24 -9.15 12.62 17.73
C LYS A 24 -9.56 12.12 16.33
N ASN A 25 -10.05 10.89 16.25
CA ASN A 25 -10.47 10.22 15.01
C ASN A 25 -9.38 10.20 13.91
N PHE A 26 -8.10 10.28 14.27
CA PHE A 26 -6.97 10.36 13.33
C PHE A 26 -6.99 11.56 12.38
N ASN A 27 -7.80 12.58 12.67
CA ASN A 27 -7.97 13.77 11.85
C ASN A 27 -6.86 14.79 12.14
N CYS A 28 -5.72 14.64 11.49
CA CYS A 28 -4.61 15.60 11.54
C CYS A 28 -4.90 16.76 10.56
N PRO A 29 -4.58 18.02 10.91
CA PRO A 29 -4.91 19.21 10.11
C PRO A 29 -4.11 19.36 8.81
N GLY A 30 -3.12 18.49 8.56
CA GLY A 30 -2.33 18.49 7.34
C GLY A 30 -1.31 17.37 7.30
N SER A 31 -0.73 17.13 6.12
CA SER A 31 0.31 16.11 5.92
C SER A 31 1.59 16.42 6.68
N ASN A 32 2.00 17.69 6.75
CA ASN A 32 3.23 18.14 7.43
C ASN A 32 3.02 18.68 8.85
N ALA A 33 1.85 18.46 9.45
CA ALA A 33 1.53 19.01 10.78
C ALA A 33 2.34 18.34 11.90
N SER A 34 2.68 19.07 12.96
CA SER A 34 3.26 18.53 14.21
C SER A 34 2.20 18.44 15.32
N CYS A 35 1.07 17.79 15.02
CA CYS A 35 -0.13 17.82 15.88
C CYS A 35 -0.23 16.67 16.90
N CYS A 36 0.47 15.55 16.67
CA CYS A 36 0.51 14.39 17.56
C CYS A 36 1.77 13.56 17.30
N CYS A 37 2.17 12.75 18.28
CA CYS A 37 3.35 11.89 18.18
C CYS A 37 3.31 11.00 16.92
N ARG A 38 2.15 10.40 16.63
CA ARG A 38 1.92 9.60 15.42
C ARG A 38 2.26 10.36 14.13
N ARG A 39 1.76 11.59 14.00
CA ARG A 39 1.97 12.38 12.78
C ARG A 39 3.42 12.82 12.65
N VAL A 40 4.04 13.24 13.75
CA VAL A 40 5.47 13.61 13.77
C VAL A 40 6.33 12.43 13.36
N LEU A 41 6.08 11.25 13.93
CA LEU A 41 6.81 10.03 13.61
C LEU A 41 6.63 9.61 12.15
N PHE A 42 5.38 9.62 11.65
CA PHE A 42 5.07 9.35 10.24
C PHE A 42 5.81 10.30 9.29
N ASN A 43 6.08 11.52 9.73
CA ASN A 43 6.74 12.53 8.91
C ASN A 43 8.27 12.49 8.97
N GLN A 44 8.86 11.63 9.79
CA GLN A 44 10.31 11.49 9.86
C GLN A 44 10.88 10.98 8.53
N PRO A 45 12.08 11.43 8.12
CA PRO A 45 12.65 11.07 6.82
C PRO A 45 12.74 9.57 6.60
N ASP A 46 13.22 8.82 7.60
CA ASP A 46 13.35 7.37 7.55
C ASP A 46 12.01 6.67 7.33
N PHE A 47 10.93 7.14 7.96
CA PHE A 47 9.59 6.60 7.74
C PHE A 47 9.01 6.96 6.38
N LYS A 48 9.29 8.17 5.87
CA LYS A 48 8.82 8.61 4.54
C LYS A 48 9.56 7.90 3.41
N GLU A 49 10.84 7.64 3.59
CA GLU A 49 11.73 7.05 2.60
C GLU A 49 11.73 5.53 2.64
N GLN A 50 11.26 4.92 3.74
CA GLN A 50 11.17 3.47 3.86
C GLN A 50 10.31 2.87 2.74
N LYS A 51 10.93 2.00 1.94
CA LYS A 51 10.22 1.22 0.93
C LYS A 51 9.29 0.21 1.61
N PRO A 52 8.08 -0.04 1.06
CA PRO A 52 7.25 -1.14 1.53
C PRO A 52 8.00 -2.48 1.36
N ALA A 53 7.85 -3.38 2.33
CA ALA A 53 8.56 -4.67 2.35
C ALA A 53 8.39 -5.50 1.06
N ILE A 54 7.23 -5.40 0.39
CA ILE A 54 7.00 -6.08 -0.89
C ILE A 54 7.89 -5.53 -2.02
N ILE A 55 8.17 -4.22 -2.02
CA ILE A 55 9.07 -3.59 -3.00
C ILE A 55 10.48 -4.11 -2.77
N GLU A 56 10.94 -4.09 -1.53
CA GLU A 56 12.27 -4.59 -1.15
C GLU A 56 12.43 -6.06 -1.52
N PHE A 57 11.41 -6.88 -1.26
CA PHE A 57 11.43 -8.31 -1.62
C PHE A 57 11.55 -8.52 -3.13
N VAL A 58 10.74 -7.83 -3.94
CA VAL A 58 10.75 -7.95 -5.40
C VAL A 58 12.09 -7.47 -5.98
N GLU A 59 12.58 -6.32 -5.53
CA GLU A 59 13.87 -5.76 -5.97
C GLU A 59 15.05 -6.65 -5.55
N ALA A 60 15.01 -7.26 -4.36
CA ALA A 60 16.05 -8.19 -3.89
C ALA A 60 16.18 -9.44 -4.77
N HIS A 61 15.12 -9.83 -5.49
CA HIS A 61 15.14 -10.93 -6.46
C HIS A 61 15.50 -10.46 -7.89
N GLY A 62 15.94 -9.20 -8.06
CA GLY A 62 16.35 -8.65 -9.35
C GLY A 62 15.18 -8.22 -10.25
N HIS A 63 13.97 -8.10 -9.71
CA HIS A 63 12.79 -7.66 -10.45
C HIS A 63 12.51 -6.17 -10.24
N ILE A 64 11.84 -5.56 -11.22
CA ILE A 64 11.38 -4.17 -11.11
C ILE A 64 10.02 -4.17 -10.42
N ALA A 65 9.93 -3.49 -9.27
CA ALA A 65 8.69 -3.30 -8.55
C ALA A 65 7.97 -2.03 -9.06
N PHE A 66 6.99 -2.21 -9.96
CA PHE A 66 6.21 -1.11 -10.54
C PHE A 66 4.77 -1.11 -10.00
N PHE A 67 4.33 0.02 -9.43
CA PHE A 67 2.98 0.17 -8.88
C PHE A 67 2.18 1.19 -9.67
N TYR A 68 0.96 0.81 -10.04
CA TYR A 68 0.00 1.72 -10.67
C TYR A 68 -0.65 2.64 -9.64
N PRO A 69 -1.08 3.86 -10.06
CA PRO A 69 -1.92 4.70 -9.24
C PRO A 69 -3.17 3.95 -8.73
N LYS A 70 -3.55 4.21 -7.47
CA LYS A 70 -4.74 3.58 -6.89
C LYS A 70 -5.99 4.03 -7.65
N PHE A 71 -6.91 3.08 -7.88
CA PHE A 71 -8.18 3.30 -8.58
C PHE A 71 -8.07 3.66 -10.07
N HIS A 72 -6.94 3.35 -10.70
CA HIS A 72 -6.70 3.52 -12.13
C HIS A 72 -6.43 2.17 -12.81
N CYS A 73 -7.44 1.29 -12.86
CA CYS A 73 -7.28 -0.06 -13.41
C CYS A 73 -7.02 -0.05 -14.92
N GLU A 74 -7.41 1.00 -15.64
CA GLU A 74 -7.16 1.21 -17.06
C GLU A 74 -5.66 1.24 -17.43
N LEU A 75 -4.80 1.57 -16.46
CA LEU A 75 -3.35 1.61 -16.64
C LEU A 75 -2.69 0.23 -16.48
N ASN A 76 -3.40 -0.74 -15.90
CA ASN A 76 -2.85 -2.07 -15.65
C ASN A 76 -3.09 -2.98 -16.86
N PHE A 77 -2.02 -3.35 -17.56
CA PHE A 77 -2.09 -4.14 -18.79
C PHE A 77 -2.80 -5.50 -18.60
N ILE A 78 -2.76 -6.06 -17.40
CA ILE A 78 -3.40 -7.34 -17.11
C ILE A 78 -4.92 -7.28 -17.29
N GLU A 79 -5.55 -6.11 -17.11
CA GLU A 79 -6.98 -5.93 -17.30
C GLU A 79 -7.40 -6.12 -18.77
N GLN A 80 -6.55 -5.70 -19.72
CA GLN A 80 -6.78 -5.92 -21.15
C GLN A 80 -6.67 -7.41 -21.49
N ASN A 81 -5.66 -8.10 -20.95
CA ASN A 81 -5.49 -9.54 -21.12
C ASN A 81 -6.69 -10.31 -20.57
N TRP A 82 -7.15 -9.98 -19.35
CA TRP A 82 -8.35 -10.58 -18.77
C TRP A 82 -9.61 -10.26 -19.57
N GLY A 83 -9.75 -9.03 -20.08
CA GLY A 83 -10.84 -8.64 -20.96
C GLY A 83 -10.90 -9.50 -22.22
N HIS A 84 -9.77 -9.68 -22.88
CA HIS A 84 -9.66 -10.53 -24.07
C HIS A 84 -9.93 -12.01 -23.76
N ALA A 85 -9.29 -12.56 -22.72
CA ALA A 85 -9.50 -13.95 -22.30
C ALA A 85 -10.97 -14.23 -21.99
N LYS A 86 -11.64 -13.34 -21.26
CA LYS A 86 -13.09 -13.43 -21.00
C LYS A 86 -13.92 -13.33 -22.28
N CYS A 87 -13.53 -12.48 -23.22
CA CYS A 87 -14.22 -12.36 -24.51
C CYS A 87 -14.14 -13.67 -25.30
N GLN A 88 -12.94 -14.26 -25.41
CA GLN A 88 -12.74 -15.56 -26.05
C GLN A 88 -13.53 -16.66 -25.34
N TYR A 89 -13.44 -16.74 -24.02
CA TYR A 89 -14.17 -17.76 -23.26
C TYR A 89 -15.69 -17.71 -23.48
N ARG A 90 -16.27 -16.51 -23.61
CA ARG A 90 -17.72 -16.32 -23.80
C ARG A 90 -18.25 -16.80 -25.15
N ILE A 91 -17.40 -17.07 -26.14
CA ILE A 91 -17.82 -17.66 -27.42
C ILE A 91 -17.91 -19.19 -27.36
N LEU A 92 -17.34 -19.80 -26.31
CA LEU A 92 -17.36 -21.24 -26.09
C LEU A 92 -18.70 -21.68 -25.48
N PRO A 93 -19.02 -22.99 -25.50
CA PRO A 93 -20.23 -23.50 -24.89
C PRO A 93 -20.34 -23.09 -23.42
N PHE A 94 -21.55 -22.75 -22.99
CA PHE A 94 -21.81 -22.40 -21.60
C PHE A 94 -21.53 -23.60 -20.69
N THR A 95 -20.82 -23.34 -19.60
CA THR A 95 -20.40 -24.30 -18.59
C THR A 95 -20.90 -23.84 -17.23
N SER A 96 -21.28 -24.78 -16.37
CA SER A 96 -21.81 -24.47 -15.03
C SER A 96 -20.88 -24.88 -13.89
N LYS A 97 -19.87 -25.73 -14.20
CA LYS A 97 -18.92 -26.27 -13.24
C LYS A 97 -17.49 -25.91 -13.65
N GLU A 98 -16.64 -25.66 -12.68
CA GLU A 98 -15.22 -25.33 -12.90
C GLU A 98 -14.50 -26.39 -13.76
N ALA A 99 -14.71 -27.68 -13.48
CA ALA A 99 -14.13 -28.78 -14.26
C ALA A 99 -14.60 -28.83 -15.74
N GLU A 100 -15.75 -28.22 -16.06
CA GLU A 100 -16.19 -28.03 -17.45
C GLU A 100 -15.50 -26.80 -18.05
N MET A 101 -15.28 -25.74 -17.27
CA MET A 101 -14.58 -24.54 -17.71
C MET A 101 -13.12 -24.81 -18.04
N GLU A 102 -12.43 -25.60 -17.23
CA GLU A 102 -11.01 -25.95 -17.45
C GLU A 102 -10.76 -26.68 -18.77
N LYS A 103 -11.77 -27.40 -19.30
CA LYS A 103 -11.68 -28.08 -20.61
C LYS A 103 -11.80 -27.12 -21.79
N ASN A 104 -12.28 -25.90 -21.54
CA ASN A 104 -12.50 -24.86 -22.53
C ASN A 104 -11.35 -23.83 -22.58
N VAL A 105 -10.37 -23.93 -21.66
CA VAL A 105 -9.16 -23.09 -21.60
C VAL A 105 -7.99 -23.86 -22.21
#